data_AF-A0AAP0R8Z9-F1
#
_entry.id   AF-A0AAP0R8Z9-F1
#
_cell.length_a   1.000
_cell.length_b   1.000
_cell.length_c   1.000
_cell.angle_alpha   90.00
_cell.angle_beta   90.00
_cell.angle_gamma   90.00
#
_symmetry.space_group_name_H-M   'P 1'
#
loop_
_entity.id
_entity.type
_entity.pdbx_description
1 polymer ?
#
loop_
_entity_poly.entity_id
_entity_poly.type
_entity_poly.pdbx_seq_one_letter_code
_entity_poly.pdbx_strand_id
1 'polypeptide(L)' 'MVYIASSDKKLNKNYLGPASLEEIAKQIIHAEGPSGPNRDYLFQLEKALLQIEGCEDNHVMDLAKEVRRILSERELSVS' A
#
# COMPACT_ATOMS: atom_id res chain seq x y z
N MET A 1 -24.16 -2.28 -1.18
CA MET A 1 -23.57 -3.35 -2.01
C MET A 1 -22.05 -3.28 -1.85
N VAL A 2 -21.36 -4.42 -1.71
CA VAL A 2 -19.90 -4.49 -1.51
C VAL A 2 -19.30 -5.41 -2.57
N TYR A 3 -18.14 -5.04 -3.10
CA TYR A 3 -17.40 -5.85 -4.07
C TYR A 3 -16.13 -6.42 -3.41
N ILE A 4 -15.98 -7.74 -3.44
CA ILE A 4 -14.81 -8.45 -2.91
C ILE A 4 -14.40 -9.51 -3.95
N ALA A 5 -13.14 -9.51 -4.36
CA ALA A 5 -12.61 -10.48 -5.32
C ALA A 5 -12.09 -11.75 -4.62
N SER A 6 -12.16 -12.90 -5.31
CA SER A 6 -11.71 -14.18 -4.77
C SER A 6 -10.19 -14.22 -4.53
N SER A 7 -9.77 -14.99 -3.52
CA SER A 7 -8.37 -15.37 -3.30
C SER A 7 -7.91 -16.55 -4.17
N ASP A 8 -8.82 -17.20 -4.91
CA ASP A 8 -8.47 -18.20 -5.92
C ASP A 8 -7.87 -17.51 -7.14
N LYS A 9 -6.58 -17.78 -7.41
CA LYS A 9 -5.83 -17.22 -8.55
C LYS A 9 -6.42 -17.61 -9.91
N LYS A 10 -7.20 -18.69 -10.01
CA LYS A 10 -7.92 -19.05 -11.24
C LYS A 10 -9.09 -18.10 -11.50
N LEU A 11 -9.73 -17.63 -10.43
CA LEU A 11 -10.87 -16.70 -10.50
C LEU A 11 -10.43 -15.23 -10.49
N ASN A 12 -9.29 -14.93 -9.86
CA ASN A 12 -8.70 -13.60 -9.81
C ASN A 12 -7.19 -13.67 -10.09
N LYS A 13 -6.83 -13.54 -11.37
CA LYS A 13 -5.42 -13.52 -11.82
C LYS A 13 -4.59 -12.39 -11.22
N ASN A 14 -5.23 -11.36 -10.66
CA ASN A 14 -4.54 -10.21 -10.06
C ASN A 14 -4.27 -10.40 -8.56
N TYR A 15 -4.78 -11.48 -7.93
CA TYR A 15 -4.48 -11.78 -6.53
C TYR A 15 -3.04 -12.30 -6.39
N LEU A 16 -2.16 -11.51 -5.78
CA LEU A 16 -0.75 -11.87 -5.60
C LEU A 16 -0.53 -12.82 -4.43
N GLY A 17 -1.38 -12.73 -3.40
CA GLY A 17 -1.26 -13.49 -2.15
C GLY A 17 -0.78 -12.62 -0.99
N PRO A 18 -0.66 -13.20 0.22
CA PRO A 18 0.01 -12.56 1.34
C PRO A 18 1.51 -12.40 1.04
N ALA A 19 2.10 -11.34 1.56
CA ALA A 19 3.54 -11.05 1.50
C ALA A 19 3.96 -10.31 2.77
N SER A 20 5.26 -10.22 3.02
CA SER A 20 5.76 -9.42 4.15
C SER A 20 5.49 -7.93 3.94
N LEU A 21 5.41 -7.16 5.04
CA LEU A 21 5.21 -5.71 4.99
C LEU A 21 6.26 -5.02 4.11
N GLU A 22 7.51 -5.45 4.22
CA GLU A 22 8.64 -4.92 3.46
C GLU A 22 8.52 -5.22 1.96
N GLU A 23 8.11 -6.44 1.58
CA GLU A 23 7.89 -6.79 0.17
C GLU A 23 6.76 -5.98 -0.45
N ILE A 24 5.65 -5.80 0.28
CA ILE A 24 4.52 -4.98 -0.17
C ILE A 24 4.97 -3.52 -0.32
N ALA A 25 5.68 -2.96 0.66
CA ALA A 25 6.16 -1.59 0.62
C ALA A 25 7.12 -1.36 -0.56
N LYS A 26 8.06 -2.29 -0.79
CA LYS A 26 8.97 -2.26 -1.95
C LYS A 26 8.18 -2.29 -3.25
N GLN A 27 7.14 -3.13 -3.37
CA GLN A 27 6.32 -3.16 -4.57
C GLN A 27 5.58 -1.83 -4.78
N ILE A 28 4.99 -1.26 -3.73
CA ILE A 28 4.25 0.02 -3.78
C ILE A 28 5.14 1.17 -4.26
N ILE A 29 6.39 1.23 -3.80
CA ILE A 29 7.33 2.30 -4.16
C ILE A 29 7.68 2.31 -5.66
N HIS A 30 7.75 1.15 -6.30
CA HIS A 30 8.10 1.05 -7.72
C HIS A 30 6.89 1.01 -8.65
N ALA A 31 5.68 0.85 -8.12
CA ALA A 31 4.48 0.67 -8.92
C ALA A 31 3.83 2.01 -9.29
N GLU A 32 3.53 2.18 -10.58
CA GLU A 32 2.82 3.32 -11.13
C GLU A 32 1.85 2.83 -12.22
N GLY A 33 0.65 3.41 -12.26
CA GLY A 33 -0.35 3.14 -13.28
C GLY A 33 -0.89 4.43 -13.90
N PRO A 34 -1.91 4.34 -14.78
CA PRO A 34 -2.52 5.51 -15.42
C PRO A 34 -3.07 6.55 -14.44
N SER A 35 -3.39 6.14 -13.21
CA SER A 35 -3.88 7.01 -12.14
C SER A 35 -2.78 7.61 -11.26
N GLY A 36 -1.50 7.34 -11.56
CA GLY A 36 -0.34 7.81 -10.82
C GLY A 36 0.34 6.74 -9.95
N PRO A 37 1.29 7.16 -9.09
CA PRO A 37 2.08 6.27 -8.23
C PRO A 37 1.23 5.55 -7.19
N ASN A 38 1.50 4.27 -6.95
CA ASN A 38 0.76 3.46 -5.98
C ASN A 38 0.93 3.95 -4.52
N ARG A 39 2.07 4.57 -4.21
CA ARG A 39 2.30 5.19 -2.89
C ARG A 39 1.27 6.28 -2.57
N ASP A 40 0.81 7.03 -3.58
CA ASP A 40 -0.14 8.12 -3.38
C ASP A 40 -1.53 7.57 -3.04
N TYR A 41 -1.90 6.43 -3.66
CA TYR A 41 -3.11 5.69 -3.30
C TYR A 41 -3.08 5.25 -1.82
N LEU A 42 -1.96 4.66 -1.37
CA LEU A 42 -1.80 4.23 0.01
C LEU A 42 -1.92 5.40 1.00
N PHE A 43 -1.26 6.53 0.74
CA PHE A 43 -1.30 7.69 1.63
C PHE A 43 -2.67 8.37 1.66
N GLN A 44 -3.39 8.38 0.54
CA GLN A 44 -4.77 8.87 0.51
C GLN A 44 -5.70 7.98 1.32
N LEU A 45 -5.54 6.66 1.24
CA LEU A 45 -6.30 5.70 2.05
C LEU A 45 -6.02 5.86 3.55
N GLU A 46 -4.74 5.91 3.94
CA GLU A 46 -4.33 6.15 5.33
C GLU A 46 -4.96 7.44 5.87
N LYS A 47 -4.87 8.54 5.12
CA LYS A 47 -5.46 9.82 5.49
C LYS A 47 -6.98 9.74 5.66
N ALA A 48 -7.67 9.07 4.73
CA ALA A 48 -9.13 8.93 4.79
C ALA A 48 -9.58 8.11 6.01
N LEU A 49 -8.86 7.04 6.36
CA LEU A 49 -9.14 6.23 7.54
C LEU A 49 -8.94 7.02 8.84
N LEU A 50 -7.84 7.77 8.95
CA LEU A 50 -7.54 8.60 10.12
C LEU A 50 -8.55 9.76 10.33
N GLN A 51 -9.28 10.15 9.29
CA GLN A 51 -10.33 11.17 9.41
C GLN A 51 -11.62 10.64 10.03
N ILE A 52 -11.79 9.31 10.13
CA ILE A 52 -12.98 8.68 10.67
C ILE A 52 -12.64 8.10 12.05
N GLU A 53 -13.31 8.60 13.09
CA GLU A 53 -13.08 8.14 14.46
C GLU A 53 -13.34 6.64 14.60
N GLY A 54 -12.35 5.90 15.11
CA GLY A 54 -12.43 4.45 15.31
C GLY A 54 -12.13 3.59 14.07
N CYS A 55 -11.70 4.18 12.95
CA CYS A 55 -11.34 3.44 11.74
C CYS A 55 -9.82 3.25 11.55
N GLU A 56 -9.07 3.20 12.65
CA GLU A 56 -7.63 2.95 12.60
C GLU A 56 -7.33 1.51 12.13
N ASP A 57 -6.56 1.38 11.04
CA ASP A 57 -6.11 0.09 10.52
C ASP A 57 -4.57 0.00 10.63
N ASN A 58 -4.11 -0.85 11.56
CA ASN A 58 -2.68 -1.05 11.82
C ASN A 58 -1.92 -1.49 10.56
N HIS A 59 -2.52 -2.34 9.72
CA HIS A 59 -1.82 -2.82 8.52
C HIS A 59 -1.59 -1.70 7.52
N VAL A 60 -2.60 -0.85 7.28
CA VAL A 60 -2.48 0.31 6.38
C VAL A 60 -1.46 1.32 6.93
N MET A 61 -1.52 1.61 8.24
CA MET A 61 -0.61 2.57 8.88
C MET A 61 0.84 2.09 8.90
N ASP A 62 1.07 0.83 9.27
CA ASP A 62 2.40 0.23 9.28
C ASP A 62 2.99 0.21 7.87
N LEU A 63 2.17 -0.11 6.87
CA LEU A 63 2.60 -0.12 5.47
C LEU A 63 2.94 1.29 4.97
N ALA A 64 2.13 2.29 5.30
CA ALA A 64 2.40 3.68 4.93
C ALA A 64 3.67 4.22 5.63
N LYS A 65 3.89 3.86 6.89
CA LYS A 65 5.11 4.17 7.63
C LYS A 65 6.34 3.52 6.98
N GLU A 66 6.25 2.26 6.59
CA GLU A 66 7.35 1.54 5.95
C GLU A 66 7.68 2.12 4.57
N VAL A 67 6.67 2.48 3.77
CA VAL A 67 6.87 3.17 2.49
C VAL A 67 7.59 4.51 2.70
N ARG A 68 7.20 5.30 3.71
CA ARG A 68 7.89 6.56 4.05
C ARG A 68 9.34 6.32 4.48
N ARG A 69 9.61 5.30 5.30
CA ARG A 69 10.97 4.93 5.75
C ARG A 69 11.89 4.65 4.58
N ILE A 70 11.47 3.77 3.65
CA ILE A 70 12.28 3.39 2.50
C ILE A 70 12.52 4.59 1.55
N LEU A 71 11.53 5.48 1.37
CA LEU A 71 11.70 6.69 0.55
C LEU A 71 12.74 7.63 1.15
N SER A 72 12.68 7.88 2.46
CA SER A 72 13.68 8.71 3.16
C SER A 72 15.09 8.12 3.07
N GLU A 73 15.25 6.79 3.18
CA GLU A 73 16.54 6.13 3.03
C GLU A 73 17.13 6.28 1.62
N ARG A 74 16.28 6.28 0.59
CA ARG A 74 16.70 6.51 -0.80
C ARG A 74 17.14 7.95 -1.06
N GLU A 75 16.47 8.93 -0.46
CA GLU A 75 16.84 10.35 -0.59
C GLU A 75 18.21 10.62 0.06
N LEU A 76 18.49 9.96 1.19
CA LEU A 76 19.79 10.02 1.88
C LEU A 76 20.91 9.31 1.12
N SER A 77 20.62 8.27 0.34
CA SER A 77 21.64 7.56 -0.44
C SER A 77 21.99 8.22 -1.78
N VAL A 78 21.22 9.24 -2.19
CA VAL A 78 21.43 9.99 -3.45
C VAL A 78 22.06 11.37 -3.19
N SER A 79 22.19 11.78 -1.92
CA SER A 79 22.85 13.02 -1.49
C SER A 79 24.32 12.80 -1.15
#